data_AF-A0A953VTF8-F1
#
_entry.id   AF-A0A953VTF8-F1
#
_cell.length_a   1.000
_cell.length_b   1.000
_cell.length_c   1.000
_cell.angle_alpha   90.00
_cell.angle_beta   90.00
_cell.angle_gamma   90.00
#
_symmetry.space_group_name_H-M   'P 1'
#
loop_
_entity.id
_entity.type
_entity.pdbx_description
1 polymer ?
#
loop_
_entity_poly.entity_id
_entity_poly.type
_entity_poly.pdbx_seq_one_letter_code
_entity_poly.pdbx_strand_id
1 'polypeptide(L)'
;MSLRFWHWLFAALVALVVLGLGGWFLLLRPVPQPATNDAAQLFNHGSIGNEGAQGLPYWIWRVLPVVFADHLPNRAQGYAALGVYWEPGAPVPVGFAVKRVGAIDRVSPNCAFCHQGTYRLRPEEPAHLATAGAGTRVDPQAYIRFLTAAGTDPRFTSDRLMAAITAIYDMPFWERLTYRYLLIPVTGKLLKQRAADFAWMDGRPDWGPGRIDPFNPVKFDNLGLSDDGTIGNSDMMPLWALATTDPTPLRRAALHWDGLLTDLHETVVAGAIGDGMTYQSYPGARAALDEMEAFVRVETPPPSPFSPLLRSGDPFFVDPAGVARGAEIYQAECAECHEPGGGRFRTPIPVAELGTDRHRIDMWTEAARDRYAHYAPDYDWGFEYFQKFDGYVANELTGLWLRGPYLHNGSVPTLKALLDAPADRPSVFWRGSDLIDPLGGGFVSRPDIDPQRPLFRYDTAEPGNGNGGHLFGTELSAPDKAALLAFLKTL
;
A
#
# COMPACT_ATOMS: atom_id res chain seq x y z
N MET A 1 -18.83 43.27 42.61
CA MET A 1 -19.44 42.07 41.99
C MET A 1 -20.31 41.37 43.01
N SER A 2 -21.53 40.93 42.65
CA SER A 2 -22.43 40.25 43.58
C SER A 2 -22.04 38.79 43.77
N LEU A 3 -22.37 38.19 44.92
CA LEU A 3 -22.15 36.77 45.20
C LEU A 3 -22.81 35.88 44.12
N ARG A 4 -23.92 36.32 43.52
CA ARG A 4 -24.61 35.65 42.42
C ARG A 4 -23.74 35.54 41.16
N PHE A 5 -22.97 36.58 40.84
CA PHE A 5 -22.05 36.55 39.70
C PHE A 5 -21.00 35.42 39.84
N TRP A 6 -20.40 35.29 41.03
CA TRP A 6 -19.40 34.25 41.29
C TRP A 6 -19.99 32.84 41.27
N HIS A 7 -21.22 32.64 41.73
CA HIS A 7 -21.91 31.35 41.60
C HIS A 7 -22.20 30.98 40.14
N TRP A 8 -22.65 31.95 39.32
CA TRP A 8 -22.86 31.73 37.89
C TRP A 8 -21.55 31.42 37.16
N LEU A 9 -20.49 32.18 37.46
CA LEU A 9 -19.17 31.94 36.89
C LEU A 9 -18.63 30.56 37.28
N PHE A 10 -18.74 30.18 38.56
CA PHE A 10 -18.34 28.86 39.03
C PHE A 10 -19.14 27.74 38.37
N ALA A 11 -20.47 27.87 38.29
CA ALA A 11 -21.32 26.89 37.61
C ALA A 11 -20.97 26.76 36.12
N ALA A 12 -20.69 27.88 35.44
CA ALA A 12 -20.26 27.88 34.04
C ALA A 12 -18.88 27.20 33.86
N LEU A 13 -17.93 27.46 34.76
CA LEU A 13 -16.62 26.81 34.75
C LEU A 13 -16.73 25.30 35.01
N VAL A 14 -17.54 24.88 35.99
CA VAL A 14 -17.80 23.47 36.26
C VAL A 14 -18.44 22.80 35.05
N ALA A 15 -19.46 23.43 34.43
CA ALA A 15 -20.09 22.91 33.22
C ALA A 15 -19.09 22.79 32.06
N LEU A 16 -18.23 23.79 31.86
CA LEU A 16 -17.20 23.77 30.82
C LEU A 16 -16.20 22.64 31.06
N VAL A 17 -15.75 22.43 32.29
CA VAL A 17 -14.84 21.32 32.65
C VAL A 17 -15.52 19.97 32.45
N VAL A 18 -16.77 19.81 32.90
CA VAL A 18 -17.52 18.55 32.74
C VAL A 18 -17.78 18.23 31.28
N LEU A 19 -18.18 19.21 30.47
CA LEU A 19 -18.37 19.05 29.04
C LEU A 19 -17.05 18.78 28.31
N GLY A 20 -15.98 19.47 28.70
CA GLY A 20 -14.63 19.26 28.15
C GLY A 20 -14.10 17.87 28.43
N LEU A 21 -14.17 17.43 29.69
CA LEU A 21 -13.80 16.07 30.08
C LEU A 21 -14.70 15.03 29.40
N GLY A 22 -16.02 15.25 29.39
CA GLY A 22 -16.97 14.37 28.71
C GLY A 22 -16.65 14.22 27.22
N GLY A 23 -16.42 15.32 26.52
CA GLY A 23 -16.02 15.31 25.12
C GLY A 23 -14.69 14.59 24.90
N TRP A 24 -13.69 14.82 25.77
CA TRP A 24 -12.41 14.12 25.70
C TRP A 24 -12.57 12.60 25.89
N PHE A 25 -13.29 12.16 26.93
CA PHE A 25 -13.56 10.75 27.19
C PHE A 25 -14.33 10.08 26.05
N LEU A 26 -15.26 10.79 25.43
CA LEU A 26 -16.08 10.27 24.34
C LEU A 26 -15.34 10.20 23.00
N LEU A 27 -14.43 11.13 22.70
CA LEU A 27 -13.95 11.32 21.34
C LEU A 27 -12.42 11.26 21.17
N LEU A 28 -11.65 11.52 22.22
CA LEU A 28 -10.21 11.82 22.11
C LEU A 28 -9.33 10.97 23.03
N ARG A 29 -9.88 10.37 24.08
CA ARG A 29 -9.10 9.55 25.00
C ARG A 29 -8.40 8.41 24.25
N PRO A 30 -7.07 8.30 24.29
CA PRO A 30 -6.36 7.16 23.73
C PRO A 30 -6.80 5.86 24.41
N VAL A 31 -7.12 4.85 23.63
CA VAL A 31 -7.36 3.48 24.13
C VAL A 31 -6.31 2.57 23.52
N PRO A 32 -5.60 1.76 24.34
CA PRO A 32 -4.65 0.78 23.83
C PRO A 32 -5.34 -0.18 22.86
N GLN A 33 -4.63 -0.55 21.80
CA GLN A 33 -5.09 -1.64 20.95
C GLN A 33 -4.99 -2.98 21.71
N PRO A 34 -5.97 -3.90 21.55
CA PRO A 34 -5.82 -5.25 22.05
C PRO A 34 -4.55 -5.92 21.52
N ALA A 35 -3.75 -6.50 22.40
CA ALA A 35 -2.57 -7.27 22.01
C ALA A 35 -2.99 -8.56 21.30
N THR A 36 -2.17 -9.00 20.35
CA THR A 36 -2.24 -10.32 19.74
C THR A 36 -0.84 -10.93 19.77
N ASN A 37 -0.75 -12.26 19.77
CA ASN A 37 0.51 -12.98 19.59
C ASN A 37 0.66 -13.52 18.15
N ASP A 38 -0.28 -13.19 17.28
CA ASP A 38 -0.25 -13.54 15.86
C ASP A 38 0.30 -12.34 15.09
N ALA A 39 1.58 -12.42 14.72
CA ALA A 39 2.28 -11.36 14.01
C ALA A 39 1.66 -11.05 12.63
N ALA A 40 1.13 -12.07 11.95
CA ALA A 40 0.43 -11.88 10.67
C ALA A 40 -0.91 -11.15 10.88
N GLN A 41 -1.65 -11.51 11.93
CA GLN A 41 -2.86 -10.77 12.32
C GLN A 41 -2.54 -9.32 12.68
N LEU A 42 -1.46 -9.08 13.44
CA LEU A 42 -1.01 -7.74 13.77
C LEU A 42 -0.65 -6.96 12.51
N PHE A 43 0.09 -7.55 11.58
CA PHE A 43 0.40 -6.88 10.32
C PHE A 43 -0.87 -6.56 9.50
N ASN A 44 -1.79 -7.53 9.40
CA ASN A 44 -3.02 -7.40 8.60
C ASN A 44 -4.03 -6.39 9.16
N HIS A 45 -4.10 -6.23 10.49
CA HIS A 45 -5.16 -5.46 11.17
C HIS A 45 -4.68 -4.55 12.31
N GLY A 46 -3.38 -4.44 12.53
CA GLY A 46 -2.75 -3.64 13.57
C GLY A 46 -2.80 -2.14 13.30
N SER A 47 -3.01 -1.35 14.35
CA SER A 47 -2.89 0.12 14.31
C SER A 47 -1.45 0.53 14.10
N ILE A 48 -1.28 1.50 13.21
CA ILE A 48 -0.04 2.26 13.04
C ILE A 48 -0.15 3.67 13.67
N GLY A 49 -1.19 3.92 14.46
CA GLY A 49 -1.38 5.17 15.19
C GLY A 49 -2.00 6.31 14.39
N ASN A 50 -2.64 6.05 13.25
CA ASN A 50 -3.24 7.07 12.38
C ASN A 50 -4.75 7.31 12.62
N GLU A 51 -5.41 6.57 13.52
CA GLU A 51 -6.88 6.62 13.69
C GLU A 51 -7.37 7.96 14.25
N GLY A 52 -6.55 8.63 15.04
CA GLY A 52 -6.86 9.95 15.58
C GLY A 52 -6.93 11.02 14.49
N ALA A 53 -6.00 10.97 13.53
CA ALA A 53 -5.82 11.98 12.48
C ALA A 53 -6.68 11.70 11.25
N GLN A 54 -6.72 10.45 10.78
CA GLN A 54 -7.35 10.07 9.51
C GLN A 54 -8.43 8.99 9.65
N GLY A 55 -8.58 8.38 10.83
CA GLY A 55 -9.53 7.29 11.04
C GLY A 55 -10.98 7.73 10.93
N LEU A 56 -11.76 7.00 10.14
CA LEU A 56 -13.19 7.21 9.96
C LEU A 56 -13.97 6.48 11.06
N PRO A 57 -15.04 7.08 11.65
CA PRO A 57 -15.91 6.35 12.56
C PRO A 57 -16.45 5.06 11.92
N TYR A 58 -16.28 3.94 12.62
CA TYR A 58 -16.47 2.59 12.07
C TYR A 58 -17.81 2.42 11.35
N TRP A 59 -18.91 2.86 11.97
CA TRP A 59 -20.23 2.70 11.36
C TRP A 59 -20.47 3.59 10.16
N ILE A 60 -19.84 4.77 10.07
CA ILE A 60 -19.88 5.59 8.86
C ILE A 60 -19.14 4.85 7.75
N TRP A 61 -17.88 4.48 7.99
CA TRP A 61 -17.06 3.73 7.04
C TRP A 61 -17.78 2.46 6.55
N ARG A 62 -18.40 1.69 7.45
CA ARG A 62 -19.07 0.43 7.12
C ARG A 62 -20.21 0.60 6.11
N VAL A 63 -20.95 1.70 6.17
CA VAL A 63 -22.13 1.92 5.29
C VAL A 63 -21.81 2.70 4.02
N LEU A 64 -20.66 3.40 3.93
CA LEU A 64 -20.30 4.18 2.74
C LEU A 64 -20.46 3.41 1.43
N PRO A 65 -19.89 2.19 1.24
CA PRO A 65 -19.96 1.50 -0.04
C PRO A 65 -21.37 1.01 -0.39
N VAL A 66 -22.30 0.96 0.57
CA VAL A 66 -23.72 0.66 0.32
C VAL A 66 -24.46 1.92 -0.11
N VAL A 67 -24.20 3.05 0.57
CA VAL A 67 -24.91 4.32 0.35
C VAL A 67 -24.47 4.99 -0.95
N PHE A 68 -23.21 4.80 -1.34
CA PHE A 68 -22.51 5.44 -2.45
C PHE A 68 -21.88 4.41 -3.41
N ALA A 69 -22.53 3.26 -3.61
CA ALA A 69 -22.02 2.19 -4.48
C ALA A 69 -21.71 2.66 -5.91
N ASP A 70 -22.37 3.71 -6.38
CA ASP A 70 -22.16 4.33 -7.69
C ASP A 70 -20.81 5.05 -7.84
N HIS A 71 -20.14 5.37 -6.72
CA HIS A 71 -18.79 5.96 -6.70
C HIS A 71 -17.67 4.93 -6.60
N LEU A 72 -17.99 3.65 -6.42
CA LEU A 72 -16.99 2.58 -6.43
C LEU A 72 -16.59 2.23 -7.87
N PRO A 73 -15.34 1.78 -8.09
CA PRO A 73 -14.90 1.27 -9.38
C PRO A 73 -15.88 0.25 -9.94
N ASN A 74 -16.24 0.43 -11.22
CA ASN A 74 -17.13 -0.47 -11.95
C ASN A 74 -18.52 -0.67 -11.31
N ARG A 75 -18.94 0.23 -10.40
CA ARG A 75 -20.19 0.11 -9.63
C ARG A 75 -20.31 -1.23 -8.89
N ALA A 76 -19.16 -1.80 -8.52
CA ALA A 76 -19.10 -3.03 -7.75
C ALA A 76 -19.62 -2.81 -6.32
N GLN A 77 -19.89 -3.91 -5.61
CA GLN A 77 -20.46 -3.86 -4.27
C GLN A 77 -19.38 -3.98 -3.20
N GLY A 78 -19.39 -3.07 -2.23
CA GLY A 78 -18.52 -3.17 -1.05
C GLY A 78 -17.06 -2.80 -1.30
N TYR A 79 -16.25 -2.88 -0.24
CA TYR A 79 -14.83 -2.54 -0.30
C TYR A 79 -14.00 -3.50 -1.17
N ALA A 80 -14.48 -4.70 -1.47
CA ALA A 80 -13.82 -5.63 -2.39
C ALA A 80 -13.63 -5.06 -3.81
N ALA A 81 -14.43 -4.05 -4.19
CA ALA A 81 -14.24 -3.28 -5.42
C ALA A 81 -12.86 -2.59 -5.54
N LEU A 82 -12.19 -2.39 -4.39
CA LEU A 82 -10.88 -1.75 -4.30
C LEU A 82 -9.73 -2.75 -4.24
N GLY A 83 -10.00 -4.03 -4.49
CA GLY A 83 -9.00 -5.09 -4.55
C GLY A 83 -8.48 -5.60 -3.21
N VAL A 84 -9.03 -5.14 -2.08
CA VAL A 84 -8.65 -5.61 -0.74
C VAL A 84 -9.20 -7.01 -0.44
N TYR A 85 -8.40 -7.82 0.26
CA TYR A 85 -8.76 -9.17 0.66
C TYR A 85 -9.59 -9.18 1.96
N TRP A 86 -10.58 -10.06 2.04
CA TRP A 86 -11.44 -10.19 3.22
C TRP A 86 -11.29 -11.58 3.83
N GLU A 87 -10.68 -11.66 5.02
CA GLU A 87 -10.59 -12.91 5.77
C GLU A 87 -11.96 -13.34 6.31
N PRO A 88 -12.34 -14.62 6.21
CA PRO A 88 -13.61 -15.10 6.73
C PRO A 88 -13.81 -14.73 8.21
N GLY A 89 -14.89 -14.02 8.52
CA GLY A 89 -15.22 -13.60 9.89
C GLY A 89 -14.55 -12.31 10.36
N ALA A 90 -13.62 -11.72 9.59
CA ALA A 90 -13.00 -10.46 9.94
C ALA A 90 -14.00 -9.28 9.83
N PRO A 91 -13.95 -8.28 10.75
CA PRO A 91 -14.85 -7.13 10.74
C PRO A 91 -14.50 -6.10 9.64
N VAL A 92 -13.24 -6.06 9.23
CA VAL A 92 -12.68 -5.20 8.18
C VAL A 92 -11.77 -6.04 7.27
N PRO A 93 -11.52 -5.64 6.01
CA PRO A 93 -10.59 -6.38 5.16
C PRO A 93 -9.15 -6.20 5.63
N VAL A 94 -8.26 -7.08 5.17
CA VAL A 94 -6.82 -6.96 5.37
C VAL A 94 -6.38 -5.58 4.89
N GLY A 95 -5.50 -4.95 5.67
CA GLY A 95 -5.06 -3.58 5.41
C GLY A 95 -5.79 -2.51 6.18
N PHE A 96 -6.76 -2.87 7.03
CA PHE A 96 -7.46 -1.93 7.88
C PHE A 96 -7.36 -2.30 9.35
N ALA A 97 -7.05 -1.30 10.16
CA ALA A 97 -7.08 -1.39 11.60
C ALA A 97 -8.42 -0.87 12.16
N VAL A 98 -8.87 -1.48 13.25
CA VAL A 98 -9.96 -0.94 14.07
C VAL A 98 -9.42 -0.58 15.44
N LYS A 99 -9.45 0.70 15.80
CA LYS A 99 -9.02 1.18 17.11
C LYS A 99 -10.08 2.03 17.77
N ARG A 100 -10.26 1.81 19.06
CA ARG A 100 -11.11 2.66 19.90
C ARG A 100 -10.42 3.99 20.17
N VAL A 101 -11.09 5.10 19.88
CA VAL A 101 -10.67 6.44 20.29
C VAL A 101 -11.81 7.07 21.09
N GLY A 102 -11.56 7.34 22.37
CA GLY A 102 -12.61 7.69 23.32
C GLY A 102 -13.58 6.52 23.54
N ALA A 103 -14.81 6.69 23.06
CA ALA A 103 -15.89 5.71 23.07
C ALA A 103 -16.25 5.20 21.66
N ILE A 104 -15.58 5.67 20.61
CA ILE A 104 -15.94 5.40 19.21
C ILE A 104 -14.83 4.59 18.53
N ASP A 105 -15.21 3.48 17.88
CA ASP A 105 -14.30 2.74 17.02
C ASP A 105 -14.04 3.50 15.73
N ARG A 106 -12.78 3.53 15.32
CA ARG A 106 -12.32 4.16 14.09
C ARG A 106 -11.59 3.15 13.22
N VAL A 107 -11.76 3.30 11.92
CA VAL A 107 -11.14 2.49 10.87
C VAL A 107 -10.14 3.35 10.12
N SER A 108 -8.93 2.86 9.96
CA SER A 108 -7.90 3.47 9.12
C SER A 108 -7.14 2.39 8.33
N PRO A 109 -6.60 2.73 7.14
CA PRO A 109 -5.62 1.90 6.49
C PRO A 109 -4.38 1.70 7.37
N ASN A 110 -3.75 0.53 7.27
CA ASN A 110 -2.42 0.24 7.82
C ASN A 110 -1.49 -0.26 6.70
N CYS A 111 -0.26 -0.67 7.05
CA CYS A 111 0.74 -1.14 6.09
C CYS A 111 0.21 -2.21 5.12
N ALA A 112 -0.61 -3.16 5.60
CA ALA A 112 -1.15 -4.24 4.77
C ALA A 112 -2.17 -3.76 3.73
N PHE A 113 -2.62 -2.51 3.78
CA PHE A 113 -3.47 -1.95 2.71
C PHE A 113 -2.71 -1.97 1.38
N CYS A 114 -1.44 -1.54 1.40
CA CYS A 114 -0.56 -1.57 0.23
C CYS A 114 0.26 -2.86 0.15
N HIS A 115 0.50 -3.53 1.27
CA HIS A 115 1.38 -4.71 1.35
C HIS A 115 0.59 -6.01 1.59
N GLN A 116 -0.36 -6.32 0.69
CA GLN A 116 -1.09 -7.59 0.65
C GLN A 116 -1.12 -8.16 -0.77
N GLY A 117 -0.63 -9.40 -0.94
CA GLY A 117 -0.77 -10.12 -2.19
C GLY A 117 -1.98 -11.04 -2.18
N THR A 118 -2.57 -11.31 -3.34
CA THR A 118 -3.49 -12.46 -3.48
C THR A 118 -3.21 -13.22 -4.76
N TYR A 119 -3.44 -14.53 -4.75
CA TYR A 119 -3.28 -15.36 -5.93
C TYR A 119 -4.30 -16.49 -6.03
N ARG A 120 -4.57 -16.93 -7.27
CA ARG A 120 -5.32 -18.11 -7.65
C ARG A 120 -4.49 -18.92 -8.64
N LEU A 121 -4.46 -20.24 -8.50
CA LEU A 121 -3.82 -21.12 -9.49
C LEU A 121 -4.80 -21.52 -10.60
N ARG A 122 -6.10 -21.53 -10.29
CA ARG A 122 -7.17 -21.74 -11.27
C ARG A 122 -8.30 -20.72 -11.09
N PRO A 123 -9.02 -20.35 -12.18
CA PRO A 123 -10.10 -19.35 -12.11
C PRO A 123 -11.18 -19.65 -11.06
N GLU A 124 -11.51 -20.91 -10.87
CA GLU A 124 -12.55 -21.40 -9.97
C GLU A 124 -12.14 -21.53 -8.50
N GLU A 125 -10.84 -21.42 -8.20
CA GLU A 125 -10.32 -21.55 -6.84
C GLU A 125 -10.51 -20.24 -6.05
N PRO A 126 -10.70 -20.32 -4.71
CA PRO A 126 -10.68 -19.12 -3.88
C PRO A 126 -9.30 -18.46 -3.93
N ALA A 127 -9.26 -17.14 -3.83
CA ALA A 127 -8.00 -16.41 -3.71
C ALA A 127 -7.30 -16.74 -2.38
N HIS A 128 -5.99 -16.93 -2.45
CA HIS A 128 -5.12 -17.11 -1.29
C HIS A 128 -4.43 -15.79 -0.95
N LEU A 129 -4.43 -15.41 0.33
CA LEU A 129 -3.69 -14.26 0.84
C LEU A 129 -2.19 -14.57 0.91
N ALA A 130 -1.37 -13.66 0.44
CA ALA A 130 0.07 -13.60 0.69
C ALA A 130 0.35 -12.34 1.54
N THR A 131 0.39 -12.53 2.86
CA THR A 131 0.65 -11.46 3.83
C THR A 131 1.99 -10.79 3.55
N ALA A 132 2.06 -9.46 3.77
CA ALA A 132 3.24 -8.64 3.44
C ALA A 132 3.67 -8.72 1.95
N GLY A 133 2.80 -9.21 1.06
CA GLY A 133 3.08 -9.34 -0.36
C GLY A 133 2.99 -8.04 -1.13
N ALA A 134 3.30 -8.12 -2.43
CA ALA A 134 3.07 -7.03 -3.35
C ALA A 134 1.55 -6.77 -3.48
N GLY A 135 1.11 -5.54 -3.24
CA GLY A 135 -0.27 -5.08 -3.28
C GLY A 135 -0.99 -5.14 -4.63
N THR A 136 -0.70 -6.11 -5.50
CA THR A 136 -0.93 -6.10 -6.96
C THR A 136 -2.37 -5.85 -7.43
N ARG A 137 -3.34 -5.86 -6.52
CA ARG A 137 -4.76 -5.62 -6.78
C ARG A 137 -5.35 -4.42 -6.06
N VAL A 138 -4.76 -4.00 -4.95
CA VAL A 138 -5.34 -2.92 -4.17
C VAL A 138 -5.27 -1.63 -4.97
N ASP A 139 -6.30 -0.79 -4.84
CA ASP A 139 -6.40 0.48 -5.56
C ASP A 139 -6.53 1.64 -4.55
N PRO A 140 -5.39 2.16 -4.04
CA PRO A 140 -5.39 3.30 -3.13
C PRO A 140 -5.99 4.55 -3.75
N GLN A 141 -5.76 4.79 -5.05
CA GLN A 141 -6.28 5.97 -5.72
C GLN A 141 -7.80 5.93 -5.78
N ALA A 142 -8.37 4.77 -6.14
CA ALA A 142 -9.80 4.56 -6.13
C ALA A 142 -10.39 4.67 -4.72
N TYR A 143 -9.68 4.20 -3.68
CA TYR A 143 -10.14 4.38 -2.30
C TYR A 143 -10.22 5.87 -1.92
N ILE A 144 -9.19 6.65 -2.23
CA ILE A 144 -9.17 8.10 -2.00
C ILE A 144 -10.31 8.77 -2.77
N ARG A 145 -10.43 8.50 -4.08
CA ARG A 145 -11.49 9.05 -4.95
C ARG A 145 -12.89 8.69 -4.47
N PHE A 146 -13.09 7.45 -4.01
CA PHE A 146 -14.36 7.00 -3.46
C PHE A 146 -14.74 7.82 -2.21
N LEU A 147 -13.81 7.98 -1.27
CA LEU A 147 -14.06 8.74 -0.05
C LEU A 147 -14.34 10.23 -0.32
N THR A 148 -13.58 10.85 -1.23
CA THR A 148 -13.77 12.27 -1.58
C THR A 148 -15.06 12.50 -2.38
N ALA A 149 -15.40 11.59 -3.30
CA ALA A 149 -16.68 11.61 -4.02
C ALA A 149 -17.86 11.43 -3.06
N ALA A 150 -17.79 10.47 -2.12
CA ALA A 150 -18.82 10.30 -1.11
C ALA A 150 -18.99 11.56 -0.24
N GLY A 151 -17.90 12.18 0.21
CA GLY A 151 -17.95 13.38 1.05
C GLY A 151 -18.46 14.64 0.36
N THR A 152 -18.33 14.72 -0.96
CA THR A 152 -18.85 15.85 -1.78
C THR A 152 -20.27 15.60 -2.30
N ASP A 153 -20.78 14.39 -2.17
CA ASP A 153 -22.10 14.00 -2.64
C ASP A 153 -23.23 14.60 -1.78
N PRO A 154 -24.27 15.23 -2.38
CA PRO A 154 -25.40 15.79 -1.64
C PRO A 154 -26.16 14.77 -0.77
N ARG A 155 -26.01 13.47 -1.06
CA ARG A 155 -26.60 12.37 -0.29
C ARG A 155 -25.88 12.14 1.05
N PHE A 156 -24.67 12.68 1.26
CA PHE A 156 -23.94 12.60 2.53
C PHE A 156 -24.59 13.46 3.61
N THR A 157 -25.68 12.93 4.15
CA THR A 157 -26.52 13.59 5.16
C THR A 157 -26.67 12.69 6.37
N SER A 158 -26.87 13.30 7.53
CA SER A 158 -27.13 12.55 8.76
C SER A 158 -28.37 11.67 8.63
N ASP A 159 -29.42 12.09 7.93
CA ASP A 159 -30.60 11.25 7.74
C ASP A 159 -30.29 9.97 6.96
N ARG A 160 -29.62 10.09 5.81
CA ARG A 160 -29.34 8.94 4.96
C ARG A 160 -28.34 7.98 5.59
N LEU A 161 -27.26 8.50 6.16
CA LEU A 161 -26.24 7.65 6.80
C LEU A 161 -26.78 7.01 8.07
N MET A 162 -27.54 7.73 8.91
CA MET A 162 -28.15 7.12 10.10
C MET A 162 -29.16 6.03 9.72
N ALA A 163 -29.96 6.22 8.67
CA ALA A 163 -30.88 5.18 8.19
C ALA A 163 -30.12 3.90 7.82
N ALA A 164 -29.02 4.01 7.07
CA ALA A 164 -28.19 2.87 6.70
C ALA A 164 -27.51 2.21 7.92
N ILE A 165 -27.00 3.01 8.88
CA ILE A 165 -26.35 2.50 10.08
C ILE A 165 -27.35 1.74 10.96
N THR A 166 -28.51 2.33 11.25
CA THR A 166 -29.51 1.71 12.13
C THR A 166 -30.19 0.49 11.54
N ALA A 167 -30.04 0.25 10.23
CA ALA A 167 -30.50 -0.98 9.60
C ALA A 167 -29.61 -2.20 9.94
N ILE A 168 -28.35 -1.98 10.34
CA ILE A 168 -27.37 -3.04 10.62
C ILE A 168 -26.83 -3.03 12.05
N TYR A 169 -27.12 -1.98 12.82
CA TYR A 169 -26.63 -1.82 14.19
C TYR A 169 -27.69 -1.15 15.09
N ASP A 170 -28.05 -1.82 16.18
CA ASP A 170 -28.93 -1.26 17.21
C ASP A 170 -28.15 -0.28 18.10
N MET A 171 -28.06 0.96 17.60
CA MET A 171 -27.24 2.01 18.20
C MET A 171 -27.90 2.63 19.45
N PRO A 172 -27.22 2.64 20.62
CA PRO A 172 -27.69 3.31 21.83
C PRO A 172 -27.99 4.79 21.60
N PHE A 173 -28.91 5.35 22.40
CA PHE A 173 -29.39 6.72 22.21
C PHE A 173 -28.27 7.78 22.18
N TRP A 174 -27.32 7.72 23.12
CA TRP A 174 -26.22 8.67 23.19
C TRP A 174 -25.31 8.60 21.95
N GLU A 175 -25.01 7.39 21.47
CA GLU A 175 -24.19 7.16 20.29
C GLU A 175 -24.92 7.65 19.04
N ARG A 176 -26.23 7.40 18.96
CA ARG A 176 -27.10 7.89 17.88
C ARG A 176 -27.09 9.40 17.75
N LEU A 177 -27.20 10.12 18.88
CA LEU A 177 -27.09 11.58 18.89
C LEU A 177 -25.68 12.02 18.46
N THR A 178 -24.65 11.32 18.93
CA THR A 178 -23.24 11.63 18.62
C THR A 178 -22.95 11.45 17.13
N TYR A 179 -23.38 10.34 16.52
CA TYR A 179 -23.22 10.13 15.08
C TYR A 179 -24.02 11.14 14.27
N ARG A 180 -25.30 11.34 14.60
CA ARG A 180 -26.20 12.20 13.84
C ARG A 180 -25.78 13.67 13.82
N TYR A 181 -25.42 14.21 14.98
CA TYR A 181 -25.21 15.66 15.14
C TYR A 181 -23.74 16.07 15.15
N LEU A 182 -22.81 15.13 15.35
CA LEU A 182 -21.37 15.44 15.40
C LEU A 182 -20.57 14.65 14.37
N LEU A 183 -20.51 13.32 14.46
CA LEU A 183 -19.56 12.54 13.67
C LEU A 183 -19.87 12.60 12.18
N ILE A 184 -21.13 12.42 11.76
CA ILE A 184 -21.49 12.48 10.34
C ILE A 184 -21.18 13.87 9.74
N PRO A 185 -21.64 15.00 10.31
CA PRO A 185 -21.30 16.32 9.78
C PRO A 185 -19.78 16.60 9.73
N VAL A 186 -19.05 16.22 10.77
CA VAL A 186 -17.58 16.41 10.83
C VAL A 186 -16.89 15.54 9.79
N THR A 187 -17.25 14.26 9.67
CA THR A 187 -16.69 13.37 8.65
C THR A 187 -16.96 13.88 7.24
N GLY A 188 -18.19 14.32 6.94
CA GLY A 188 -18.51 14.89 5.63
C GLY A 188 -17.68 16.14 5.32
N LYS A 189 -17.48 17.03 6.29
CA LYS A 189 -16.61 18.20 6.14
C LYS A 189 -15.15 17.81 5.86
N LEU A 190 -14.61 16.84 6.61
CA LEU A 190 -13.24 16.38 6.44
C LEU A 190 -13.02 15.70 5.09
N LEU A 191 -13.94 14.84 4.66
CA LEU A 191 -13.87 14.20 3.33
C LEU A 191 -13.95 15.22 2.19
N LYS A 192 -14.79 16.25 2.34
CA LYS A 192 -14.85 17.37 1.39
C LYS A 192 -13.56 18.19 1.35
N GLN A 193 -12.90 18.41 2.48
CA GLN A 193 -11.59 19.05 2.51
C GLN A 193 -10.55 18.17 1.81
N ARG A 194 -10.57 16.86 2.07
CA ARG A 194 -9.66 15.89 1.44
C ARG A 194 -9.79 15.84 -0.09
N ALA A 195 -10.97 16.14 -0.62
CA ALA A 195 -11.19 16.30 -2.06
C ALA A 195 -10.35 17.44 -2.67
N ALA A 196 -10.16 18.54 -1.92
CA ALA A 196 -9.30 19.63 -2.37
C ALA A 196 -7.82 19.26 -2.26
N ASP A 197 -7.42 18.62 -1.16
CA ASP A 197 -6.02 18.22 -0.92
C ASP A 197 -5.51 17.23 -1.98
N PHE A 198 -6.40 16.40 -2.56
CA PHE A 198 -6.06 15.42 -3.59
C PHE A 198 -6.46 15.81 -5.02
N ALA A 199 -6.92 17.04 -5.26
CA ALA A 199 -7.32 17.50 -6.60
C ALA A 199 -6.16 17.43 -7.62
N TRP A 200 -4.91 17.43 -7.14
CA TRP A 200 -3.71 17.27 -7.97
C TRP A 200 -3.66 15.93 -8.72
N MET A 201 -4.37 14.90 -8.24
CA MET A 201 -4.42 13.58 -8.90
C MET A 201 -5.10 13.64 -10.27
N ASP A 202 -6.01 14.60 -10.50
CA ASP A 202 -6.76 14.72 -11.76
C ASP A 202 -5.89 15.26 -12.91
N GLY A 203 -4.75 15.86 -12.59
CA GLY A 203 -3.77 16.36 -13.57
C GLY A 203 -2.72 15.35 -14.01
N ARG A 204 -2.82 14.09 -13.55
CA ARG A 204 -1.79 13.05 -13.73
C ARG A 204 -2.43 11.73 -14.20
N PRO A 205 -1.63 10.82 -14.78
CA PRO A 205 -2.09 9.47 -15.10
C PRO A 205 -2.57 8.73 -13.86
N ASP A 206 -3.64 7.96 -14.02
CA ASP A 206 -4.18 7.11 -12.96
C ASP A 206 -3.15 6.08 -12.52
N TRP A 207 -3.12 5.80 -11.21
CA TRP A 207 -2.19 4.83 -10.64
C TRP A 207 -2.58 3.43 -11.10
N GLY A 208 -3.87 3.12 -10.97
CA GLY A 208 -4.46 1.81 -11.20
C GLY A 208 -4.12 0.79 -10.09
N PRO A 209 -4.73 -0.41 -10.14
CA PRO A 209 -4.49 -1.49 -9.18
C PRO A 209 -3.02 -1.90 -9.09
N GLY A 210 -2.55 -2.10 -7.86
CA GLY A 210 -1.17 -2.51 -7.57
C GLY A 210 -0.16 -1.38 -7.51
N ARG A 211 -0.61 -0.13 -7.66
CA ARG A 211 0.26 1.05 -7.72
C ARG A 211 -0.15 2.14 -6.75
N ILE A 212 0.82 2.95 -6.40
CA ILE A 212 0.67 4.12 -5.54
C ILE A 212 1.57 5.25 -6.04
N ASP A 213 1.15 6.49 -5.80
CA ASP A 213 2.08 7.63 -5.71
C ASP A 213 2.47 7.81 -4.24
N PRO A 214 3.65 7.32 -3.82
CA PRO A 214 3.94 7.15 -2.41
C PRO A 214 4.32 8.46 -1.70
N PHE A 215 4.83 9.47 -2.42
CA PHE A 215 5.37 10.67 -1.78
C PHE A 215 4.85 11.99 -2.30
N ASN A 216 4.09 12.10 -3.39
CA ASN A 216 3.40 13.36 -3.66
C ASN A 216 2.37 13.71 -2.57
N PRO A 217 1.53 12.79 -2.06
CA PRO A 217 0.70 13.08 -0.89
C PRO A 217 1.53 13.59 0.29
N VAL A 218 2.66 12.93 0.58
CA VAL A 218 3.55 13.30 1.68
C VAL A 218 4.21 14.67 1.45
N LYS A 219 4.73 14.94 0.25
CA LYS A 219 5.34 16.23 -0.12
C LYS A 219 4.35 17.37 0.09
N PHE A 220 3.13 17.21 -0.40
CA PHE A 220 2.15 18.29 -0.41
C PHE A 220 1.49 18.46 0.96
N ASP A 221 1.02 17.36 1.56
CA ASP A 221 0.24 17.41 2.80
C ASP A 221 1.14 17.47 4.05
N ASN A 222 2.12 16.58 4.15
CA ASN A 222 2.91 16.43 5.38
C ASN A 222 4.09 17.41 5.40
N LEU A 223 4.79 17.58 4.28
CA LEU A 223 5.99 18.43 4.20
C LEU A 223 5.67 19.89 3.87
N GLY A 224 4.46 20.16 3.34
CA GLY A 224 3.99 21.49 2.96
C GLY A 224 4.69 22.07 1.72
N LEU A 225 5.18 21.20 0.84
CA LEU A 225 5.77 21.60 -0.44
C LEU A 225 4.68 21.88 -1.47
N SER A 226 4.97 22.74 -2.44
CA SER A 226 4.04 23.03 -3.54
C SER A 226 3.90 21.83 -4.48
N ASP A 227 2.73 21.70 -5.10
CA ASP A 227 2.56 20.83 -6.27
C ASP A 227 3.55 21.25 -7.37
N ASP A 228 4.45 20.34 -7.73
CA ASP A 228 5.51 20.52 -8.73
C ASP A 228 5.25 19.75 -10.04
N GLY A 229 4.04 19.20 -10.22
CA GLY A 229 3.64 18.47 -11.42
C GLY A 229 4.28 17.08 -11.58
N THR A 230 5.09 16.62 -10.61
CA THR A 230 5.78 15.32 -10.72
C THR A 230 4.82 14.13 -10.61
N ILE A 231 5.20 12.98 -11.17
CA ILE A 231 4.42 11.74 -11.15
C ILE A 231 5.19 10.69 -10.34
N GLY A 232 4.60 10.19 -9.25
CA GLY A 232 5.23 9.20 -8.38
C GLY A 232 4.76 7.76 -8.59
N ASN A 233 3.96 7.48 -9.62
CA ASN A 233 3.27 6.19 -9.78
C ASN A 233 4.26 5.02 -9.84
N SER A 234 4.24 4.15 -8.84
CA SER A 234 5.10 2.96 -8.72
C SER A 234 4.33 1.75 -8.19
N ASP A 235 4.80 0.56 -8.54
CA ASP A 235 4.25 -0.71 -8.05
C ASP A 235 4.56 -0.90 -6.57
N MET A 236 3.65 -1.56 -5.86
CA MET A 236 3.86 -1.87 -4.45
C MET A 236 4.85 -3.01 -4.29
N MET A 237 5.90 -2.79 -3.48
CA MET A 237 6.88 -3.83 -3.18
C MET A 237 6.34 -4.79 -2.12
N PRO A 238 6.73 -6.08 -2.12
CA PRO A 238 6.53 -6.93 -0.94
C PRO A 238 7.49 -6.51 0.19
N LEU A 239 7.10 -6.83 1.42
CA LEU A 239 7.90 -6.67 2.64
C LEU A 239 8.29 -8.05 3.18
N TRP A 240 9.04 -8.80 2.36
CA TRP A 240 9.54 -10.13 2.70
C TRP A 240 11.05 -10.12 2.89
N ALA A 241 11.52 -10.98 3.79
CA ALA A 241 12.94 -11.24 4.06
C ALA A 241 13.77 -9.96 4.31
N LEU A 242 13.19 -8.92 4.93
CA LEU A 242 13.88 -7.63 5.07
C LEU A 242 15.09 -7.68 6.01
N ALA A 243 15.34 -8.78 6.72
CA ALA A 243 16.60 -9.01 7.42
C ALA A 243 17.83 -8.97 6.48
N THR A 244 17.66 -9.24 5.17
CA THR A 244 18.76 -9.08 4.18
C THR A 244 19.19 -7.63 3.98
N THR A 245 18.43 -6.67 4.53
CA THR A 245 18.72 -5.23 4.47
C THR A 245 19.41 -4.69 5.72
N ASP A 246 19.62 -5.54 6.74
CA ASP A 246 20.27 -5.14 7.98
C ASP A 246 21.65 -4.50 7.72
N PRO A 247 21.96 -3.39 8.40
CA PRO A 247 23.22 -2.70 8.19
C PRO A 247 24.40 -3.55 8.66
N THR A 248 25.48 -3.53 7.89
CA THR A 248 26.77 -4.13 8.24
C THR A 248 27.82 -3.03 8.40
N PRO A 249 28.99 -3.30 9.01
CA PRO A 249 30.08 -2.32 9.06
C PRO A 249 30.57 -1.83 7.69
N LEU A 250 30.26 -2.56 6.61
CA LEU A 250 30.75 -2.28 5.26
C LEU A 250 29.68 -1.65 4.36
N ARG A 251 28.40 -1.73 4.73
CA ARG A 251 27.29 -1.46 3.81
C ARG A 251 25.98 -1.23 4.55
N ARG A 252 25.18 -0.28 4.06
CA ARG A 252 23.74 -0.19 4.32
C ARG A 252 22.97 -0.44 3.03
N ALA A 253 21.98 -1.32 3.08
CA ALA A 253 21.14 -1.62 1.92
C ALA A 253 20.13 -0.50 1.68
N ALA A 254 19.83 -0.22 0.41
CA ALA A 254 18.80 0.73 0.02
C ALA A 254 17.40 0.11 0.06
N LEU A 255 16.43 0.90 0.50
CA LEU A 255 15.01 0.58 0.62
C LEU A 255 14.20 1.51 -0.30
N HIS A 256 12.96 1.10 -0.62
CA HIS A 256 12.14 1.67 -1.70
C HIS A 256 12.72 1.44 -3.10
N TRP A 257 11.93 1.74 -4.13
CA TRP A 257 12.37 1.62 -5.52
C TRP A 257 13.57 2.49 -5.86
N ASP A 258 13.66 3.68 -5.28
CA ASP A 258 14.64 4.73 -5.59
C ASP A 258 15.75 4.89 -4.55
N GLY A 259 15.76 4.03 -3.52
CA GLY A 259 16.80 4.03 -2.50
C GLY A 259 16.74 5.23 -1.57
N LEU A 260 15.55 5.82 -1.37
CA LEU A 260 15.38 7.04 -0.58
C LEU A 260 15.66 6.86 0.92
N LEU A 261 15.75 5.62 1.41
CA LEU A 261 16.08 5.30 2.80
C LEU A 261 17.06 4.12 2.85
N THR A 262 17.91 4.09 3.86
CA THR A 262 18.87 2.98 4.11
C THR A 262 18.77 2.40 5.52
N ASP A 263 17.62 2.62 6.17
CA ASP A 263 17.32 2.10 7.49
C ASP A 263 15.87 1.60 7.55
N LEU A 264 15.68 0.36 8.00
CA LEU A 264 14.39 -0.30 8.01
C LEU A 264 13.45 0.31 9.05
N HIS A 265 13.98 0.66 10.22
CA HIS A 265 13.18 1.28 11.28
C HIS A 265 12.67 2.65 10.83
N GLU A 266 13.55 3.48 10.27
CA GLU A 266 13.14 4.76 9.68
C GLU A 266 12.11 4.58 8.56
N THR A 267 12.24 3.54 7.74
CA THR A 267 11.26 3.21 6.69
C THR A 267 9.89 2.88 7.26
N VAL A 268 9.81 2.06 8.31
CA VAL A 268 8.55 1.71 8.98
C VAL A 268 7.91 2.95 9.61
N VAL A 269 8.68 3.76 10.32
CA VAL A 269 8.18 4.97 10.98
C VAL A 269 7.76 6.03 9.95
N ALA A 270 8.56 6.26 8.91
CA ALA A 270 8.23 7.20 7.84
C ALA A 270 6.99 6.77 7.06
N GLY A 271 6.83 5.47 6.78
CA GLY A 271 5.63 4.91 6.18
C GLY A 271 4.39 5.17 7.04
N ALA A 272 4.46 4.89 8.34
CA ALA A 272 3.37 5.17 9.27
C ALA A 272 3.02 6.67 9.34
N ILE A 273 4.00 7.57 9.26
CA ILE A 273 3.79 9.02 9.15
C ILE A 273 3.09 9.39 7.84
N GLY A 274 3.51 8.80 6.72
CA GLY A 274 2.87 8.98 5.41
C GLY A 274 1.39 8.61 5.44
N ASP A 275 1.05 7.56 6.18
CA ASP A 275 -0.33 7.10 6.40
C ASP A 275 -1.07 7.83 7.54
N GLY A 276 -0.48 8.89 8.11
CA GLY A 276 -1.14 9.80 9.04
C GLY A 276 -0.85 9.59 10.53
N MET A 277 0.16 8.81 10.89
CA MET A 277 0.67 8.78 12.27
C MET A 277 1.21 10.16 12.68
N THR A 278 0.99 10.55 13.93
CA THR A 278 1.52 11.80 14.49
C THR A 278 2.45 11.51 15.67
N TYR A 279 3.27 12.48 16.05
CA TYR A 279 4.13 12.35 17.23
C TYR A 279 3.34 12.08 18.52
N GLN A 280 2.07 12.48 18.58
CA GLN A 280 1.20 12.27 19.74
C GLN A 280 0.72 10.82 19.84
N SER A 281 0.50 10.15 18.70
CA SER A 281 0.04 8.77 18.66
C SER A 281 1.17 7.74 18.64
N TYR A 282 2.38 8.13 18.20
CA TYR A 282 3.53 7.25 18.10
C TYR A 282 3.88 6.49 19.39
N PRO A 283 3.88 7.09 20.61
CA PRO A 283 4.15 6.34 21.84
C PRO A 283 3.20 5.14 22.06
N GLY A 284 1.94 5.26 21.61
CA GLY A 284 0.95 4.19 21.71
C GLY A 284 0.94 3.22 20.52
N ALA A 285 1.71 3.50 19.45
CA ALA A 285 1.84 2.66 18.26
C ALA A 285 3.20 1.96 18.18
N ARG A 286 4.23 2.46 18.89
CA ARG A 286 5.61 1.96 18.83
C ARG A 286 5.71 0.44 18.93
N ALA A 287 5.14 -0.17 19.98
CA ALA A 287 5.23 -1.61 20.16
C ALA A 287 4.62 -2.41 18.99
N ALA A 288 3.53 -1.92 18.41
CA ALA A 288 2.90 -2.55 17.24
C ALA A 288 3.79 -2.42 15.99
N LEU A 289 4.40 -1.24 15.78
CA LEU A 289 5.34 -1.01 14.69
C LEU A 289 6.60 -1.87 14.82
N ASP A 290 7.17 -1.99 16.02
CA ASP A 290 8.35 -2.81 16.29
C ASP A 290 8.05 -4.31 15.99
N GLU A 291 6.85 -4.78 16.33
CA GLU A 291 6.44 -6.16 16.06
C GLU A 291 6.11 -6.39 14.58
N MET A 292 5.48 -5.42 13.89
CA MET A 292 5.33 -5.45 12.43
C MET A 292 6.69 -5.44 11.71
N GLU A 293 7.65 -4.66 12.19
CA GLU A 293 9.02 -4.63 11.66
C GLU A 293 9.70 -5.99 11.86
N ALA A 294 9.62 -6.57 13.07
CA ALA A 294 10.17 -7.89 13.35
C ALA A 294 9.54 -8.98 12.46
N PHE A 295 8.24 -8.87 12.18
CA PHE A 295 7.54 -9.77 11.27
C PHE A 295 8.07 -9.69 9.84
N VAL A 296 8.11 -8.50 9.22
CA VAL A 296 8.56 -8.35 7.82
C VAL A 296 10.05 -8.66 7.61
N ARG A 297 10.86 -8.64 8.68
CA ARG A 297 12.25 -9.09 8.62
C ARG A 297 12.38 -10.58 8.33
N VAL A 298 11.45 -11.40 8.81
CA VAL A 298 11.50 -12.87 8.71
C VAL A 298 10.40 -13.47 7.82
N GLU A 299 9.36 -12.70 7.50
CA GLU A 299 8.26 -13.17 6.65
C GLU A 299 8.76 -13.53 5.25
N THR A 300 8.22 -14.62 4.70
CA THR A 300 8.59 -15.14 3.38
C THR A 300 7.35 -15.37 2.53
N PRO A 301 7.46 -15.29 1.19
CA PRO A 301 6.35 -15.62 0.30
C PRO A 301 5.93 -17.07 0.45
N PRO A 302 4.69 -17.41 0.06
CA PRO A 302 4.32 -18.80 -0.16
C PRO A 302 5.22 -19.44 -1.24
N PRO A 303 5.48 -20.77 -1.16
CA PRO A 303 6.30 -21.46 -2.14
C PRO A 303 5.76 -21.28 -3.57
N SER A 304 6.66 -21.16 -4.53
CA SER A 304 6.28 -21.11 -5.95
C SER A 304 5.49 -22.37 -6.35
N PRO A 305 4.38 -22.24 -7.07
CA PRO A 305 3.68 -23.38 -7.64
C PRO A 305 4.48 -24.05 -8.76
N PHE A 306 5.45 -23.33 -9.35
CA PHE A 306 6.26 -23.84 -10.44
C PHE A 306 7.32 -24.81 -9.92
N SER A 307 7.29 -26.06 -10.38
CA SER A 307 8.18 -27.08 -9.83
C SER A 307 8.57 -28.16 -10.84
N PRO A 308 9.86 -28.59 -10.84
CA PRO A 308 10.33 -29.73 -11.62
C PRO A 308 9.85 -31.09 -11.09
N LEU A 309 9.23 -31.11 -9.91
CA LEU A 309 8.69 -32.33 -9.30
C LEU A 309 7.26 -32.65 -9.78
N LEU A 310 6.62 -31.72 -10.48
CA LEU A 310 5.30 -31.93 -11.06
C LEU A 310 5.36 -32.84 -12.28
N ARG A 311 4.19 -33.31 -12.76
CA ARG A 311 4.10 -34.12 -13.98
C ARG A 311 4.24 -33.21 -15.20
N SER A 312 4.86 -33.68 -16.27
CA SER A 312 5.09 -32.93 -17.53
C SER A 312 3.84 -32.36 -18.23
N GLY A 313 2.63 -32.70 -17.79
CA GLY A 313 1.37 -32.13 -18.29
C GLY A 313 0.71 -31.14 -17.34
N ASP A 314 1.30 -30.88 -16.18
CA ASP A 314 0.81 -29.87 -15.24
C ASP A 314 1.16 -28.46 -15.75
N PRO A 315 0.25 -27.48 -15.71
CA PRO A 315 0.53 -26.11 -16.14
C PRO A 315 1.72 -25.45 -15.42
N PHE A 316 2.03 -25.87 -14.20
CA PHE A 316 3.13 -25.33 -13.40
C PHE A 316 4.39 -26.19 -13.46
N PHE A 317 4.43 -27.23 -14.28
CA PHE A 317 5.66 -27.99 -14.50
C PHE A 317 6.72 -27.13 -15.20
N VAL A 318 7.95 -27.18 -14.67
CA VAL A 318 9.15 -26.62 -15.30
C VAL A 318 10.18 -27.72 -15.50
N ASP A 319 10.79 -27.79 -16.68
CA ASP A 319 11.74 -28.86 -16.99
C ASP A 319 12.98 -28.79 -16.07
N PRO A 320 13.37 -29.90 -15.40
CA PRO A 320 14.49 -29.89 -14.46
C PRO A 320 15.83 -29.44 -15.09
N ALA A 321 16.12 -29.85 -16.33
CA ALA A 321 17.34 -29.44 -17.02
C ALA A 321 17.28 -27.95 -17.41
N GLY A 322 16.10 -27.48 -17.83
CA GLY A 322 15.81 -26.06 -18.05
C GLY A 322 16.01 -25.21 -16.79
N VAL A 323 15.52 -25.65 -15.64
CA VAL A 323 15.70 -24.96 -14.35
C VAL A 323 17.19 -24.90 -13.97
N ALA A 324 17.93 -26.01 -14.11
CA ALA A 324 19.36 -26.04 -13.80
C ALA A 324 20.15 -25.08 -14.72
N ARG A 325 19.89 -25.12 -16.03
CA ARG A 325 20.49 -24.20 -17.00
C ARG A 325 20.12 -22.75 -16.71
N GLY A 326 18.86 -22.49 -16.36
CA GLY A 326 18.38 -21.16 -16.00
C GLY A 326 19.08 -20.61 -14.77
N ALA A 327 19.34 -21.45 -13.77
CA ALA A 327 20.09 -21.07 -12.57
C ALA A 327 21.54 -20.66 -12.90
N GLU A 328 22.21 -21.38 -13.80
CA GLU A 328 23.56 -21.01 -14.27
C GLU A 328 23.56 -19.64 -14.95
N ILE A 329 22.58 -19.40 -15.84
CA ILE A 329 22.43 -18.11 -16.53
C ILE A 329 22.15 -17.00 -15.52
N TYR A 330 21.24 -17.22 -14.59
CA TYR A 330 20.91 -16.26 -13.54
C TYR A 330 22.13 -15.87 -12.71
N GLN A 331 22.96 -16.85 -12.33
CA GLN A 331 24.20 -16.59 -11.59
C GLN A 331 25.19 -15.74 -12.40
N ALA A 332 25.25 -15.94 -13.72
CA ALA A 332 26.13 -15.17 -14.60
C ALA A 332 25.62 -13.75 -14.91
N GLU A 333 24.30 -13.59 -15.10
CA GLU A 333 23.72 -12.37 -15.70
C GLU A 333 22.94 -11.49 -14.70
N CYS A 334 22.51 -12.04 -13.56
CA CYS A 334 21.55 -11.38 -12.67
C CYS A 334 22.05 -11.26 -11.21
N ALA A 335 22.80 -12.25 -10.73
CA ALA A 335 23.16 -12.36 -9.32
C ALA A 335 23.99 -11.18 -8.79
N GLU A 336 24.78 -10.51 -9.63
CA GLU A 336 25.55 -9.32 -9.21
C GLU A 336 24.65 -8.23 -8.59
N CYS A 337 23.44 -8.08 -9.10
CA CYS A 337 22.47 -7.07 -8.66
C CYS A 337 21.38 -7.62 -7.75
N HIS A 338 21.01 -8.89 -7.89
CA HIS A 338 19.80 -9.43 -7.25
C HIS A 338 20.04 -10.37 -6.07
N GLU A 339 21.25 -10.92 -5.91
CA GLU A 339 21.58 -11.84 -4.81
C GLU A 339 22.23 -11.13 -3.62
N PRO A 340 21.95 -11.52 -2.36
CA PRO A 340 22.60 -10.96 -1.18
C PRO A 340 24.13 -10.82 -1.23
N GLY A 341 24.81 -11.74 -1.92
CA GLY A 341 26.26 -11.73 -2.11
C GLY A 341 26.77 -10.88 -3.28
N GLY A 342 25.89 -10.34 -4.12
CA GLY A 342 26.22 -9.52 -5.28
C GLY A 342 26.73 -8.14 -4.91
N GLY A 343 27.74 -7.64 -5.64
CA GLY A 343 28.37 -6.34 -5.37
C GLY A 343 27.45 -5.13 -5.52
N ARG A 344 26.35 -5.28 -6.27
CA ARG A 344 25.34 -4.24 -6.53
C ARG A 344 23.99 -4.53 -5.87
N PHE A 345 23.93 -5.56 -5.02
CA PHE A 345 22.71 -5.94 -4.35
C PHE A 345 22.17 -4.83 -3.46
N ARG A 346 20.90 -4.46 -3.62
CA ARG A 346 20.25 -3.36 -2.89
C ARG A 346 21.07 -2.06 -2.92
N THR A 347 21.74 -1.78 -4.03
CA THR A 347 22.30 -0.44 -4.31
C THR A 347 21.52 0.20 -5.45
N PRO A 348 21.32 1.53 -5.44
CA PRO A 348 20.67 2.22 -6.55
C PRO A 348 21.54 2.13 -7.82
N ILE A 349 20.99 1.52 -8.87
CA ILE A 349 21.58 1.45 -10.20
C ILE A 349 21.21 2.74 -10.96
N PRO A 350 22.17 3.48 -11.52
CA PRO A 350 21.88 4.73 -12.23
C PRO A 350 20.81 4.57 -13.30
N VAL A 351 19.87 5.50 -13.37
CA VAL A 351 18.77 5.44 -14.35
C VAL A 351 19.28 5.51 -15.79
N ALA A 352 20.39 6.19 -16.02
CA ALA A 352 21.06 6.25 -17.32
C ALA A 352 21.60 4.88 -17.77
N GLU A 353 21.94 4.00 -16.83
CA GLU A 353 22.33 2.62 -17.11
C GLU A 353 21.09 1.71 -17.28
N LEU A 354 20.10 1.84 -16.39
CA LEU A 354 18.90 1.02 -16.43
C LEU A 354 18.02 1.30 -17.65
N GLY A 355 17.86 2.57 -18.03
CA GLY A 355 16.98 3.01 -19.12
C GLY A 355 15.48 2.85 -18.85
N THR A 356 15.08 2.58 -17.61
CA THR A 356 13.66 2.49 -17.20
C THR A 356 13.05 3.88 -17.03
N ASP A 357 11.71 3.96 -16.92
CA ASP A 357 11.00 5.23 -16.70
C ASP A 357 11.56 6.02 -15.51
N ARG A 358 11.68 7.35 -15.63
CA ARG A 358 12.32 8.24 -14.64
C ARG A 358 11.36 8.99 -13.71
N HIS A 359 10.04 8.94 -13.95
CA HIS A 359 9.11 9.82 -13.23
C HIS A 359 9.14 9.58 -11.72
N ARG A 360 9.19 8.31 -11.28
CA ARG A 360 9.23 7.95 -9.85
C ARG A 360 10.45 8.53 -9.12
N ILE A 361 11.63 8.55 -9.74
CA ILE A 361 12.83 9.16 -9.13
C ILE A 361 12.80 10.68 -9.16
N ASP A 362 12.21 11.29 -10.20
CA ASP A 362 12.10 12.75 -10.31
C ASP A 362 11.11 13.33 -9.29
N MET A 363 10.09 12.54 -8.89
CA MET A 363 9.14 12.91 -7.85
C MET A 363 9.82 13.14 -6.49
N TRP A 364 10.88 12.39 -6.16
CA TRP A 364 11.60 12.54 -4.91
C TRP A 364 12.72 13.56 -5.08
N THR A 365 12.57 14.72 -4.44
CA THR A 365 13.47 15.87 -4.62
C THR A 365 14.40 16.04 -3.43
N GLU A 366 15.52 16.73 -3.66
CA GLU A 366 16.44 17.13 -2.58
C GLU A 366 15.73 17.94 -1.50
N ALA A 367 14.83 18.86 -1.90
CA ALA A 367 14.01 19.64 -0.97
C ALA A 367 13.06 18.77 -0.13
N ALA A 368 12.46 17.74 -0.72
CA ALA A 368 11.65 16.78 0.03
C ALA A 368 12.50 15.99 1.04
N ARG A 369 13.67 15.48 0.60
CA ARG A 369 14.64 14.80 1.45
C ARG A 369 15.08 15.66 2.64
N ASP A 370 15.45 16.91 2.41
CA ASP A 370 15.89 17.84 3.47
C ASP A 370 14.75 18.16 4.45
N ARG A 371 13.53 18.34 3.92
CA ARG A 371 12.35 18.65 4.74
C ARG A 371 11.89 17.45 5.58
N TYR A 372 12.01 16.22 5.06
CA TYR A 372 11.63 15.00 5.76
C TYR A 372 12.65 14.61 6.83
N ALA A 373 13.95 14.78 6.56
CA ALA A 373 15.00 14.59 7.57
C ALA A 373 14.80 15.51 8.81
N HIS A 374 14.09 16.62 8.64
CA HIS A 374 13.65 17.53 9.72
C HIS A 374 12.12 17.62 9.82
N TYR A 375 11.46 16.47 9.75
CA TYR A 375 9.99 16.38 9.80
C TYR A 375 9.46 16.85 11.17
N ALA A 376 8.50 17.77 11.14
CA ALA A 376 7.88 18.43 12.29
C ALA A 376 8.85 19.26 13.17
N PRO A 377 8.66 20.59 13.31
CA PRO A 377 9.59 21.44 14.07
C PRO A 377 9.57 21.18 15.59
N ASP A 378 8.48 20.61 16.11
CA ASP A 378 8.25 20.44 17.54
C ASP A 378 8.55 19.02 18.06
N TYR A 379 9.05 18.12 17.19
CA TYR A 379 9.36 16.75 17.57
C TYR A 379 10.55 16.22 16.79
N ASP A 380 11.56 15.73 17.51
CA ASP A 380 12.71 15.08 16.90
C ASP A 380 12.41 13.60 16.69
N TRP A 381 12.27 13.21 15.42
CA TRP A 381 12.08 11.80 15.02
C TRP A 381 13.39 11.02 14.96
N GLY A 382 14.55 11.69 14.99
CA GLY A 382 15.85 11.06 14.87
C GLY A 382 16.16 10.50 13.48
N PHE A 383 15.55 11.04 12.42
CA PHE A 383 15.81 10.60 11.05
C PHE A 383 17.20 11.04 10.56
N GLU A 384 18.01 10.08 10.12
CA GLU A 384 19.38 10.28 9.66
C GLU A 384 19.62 9.74 8.25
N TYR A 385 18.79 8.80 7.77
CA TYR A 385 19.13 7.95 6.62
C TYR A 385 18.32 8.22 5.35
N PHE A 386 17.66 9.38 5.25
CA PHE A 386 17.03 9.83 3.99
C PHE A 386 18.06 10.23 2.94
N GLN A 387 17.88 9.75 1.71
CA GLN A 387 18.81 9.94 0.60
C GLN A 387 18.07 10.29 -0.68
N LYS A 388 18.79 10.85 -1.65
CA LYS A 388 18.31 11.09 -3.01
C LYS A 388 19.35 10.54 -3.98
N PHE A 389 18.93 9.58 -4.79
CA PHE A 389 19.71 9.03 -5.89
C PHE A 389 19.02 9.24 -7.23
N ASP A 390 19.83 9.18 -8.29
CA ASP A 390 19.37 9.19 -9.68
C ASP A 390 19.37 7.77 -10.26
N GLY A 391 18.59 6.88 -9.64
CA GLY A 391 18.61 5.45 -9.96
C GLY A 391 17.55 4.63 -9.22
N TYR A 392 17.44 3.35 -9.59
CA TYR A 392 16.54 2.39 -8.95
C TYR A 392 17.29 1.23 -8.29
N VAL A 393 16.78 0.77 -7.17
CA VAL A 393 17.35 -0.32 -6.38
C VAL A 393 17.09 -1.66 -7.06
N ALA A 394 18.16 -2.45 -7.24
CA ALA A 394 18.02 -3.85 -7.56
C ALA A 394 17.56 -4.63 -6.31
N ASN A 395 16.27 -4.97 -6.30
CA ASN A 395 15.64 -5.68 -5.20
C ASN A 395 15.95 -7.17 -5.24
N GLU A 396 15.95 -7.82 -4.07
CA GLU A 396 15.95 -9.28 -3.97
C GLU A 396 14.74 -9.86 -4.72
N LEU A 397 14.92 -11.03 -5.34
CA LEU A 397 13.90 -11.68 -6.17
C LEU A 397 13.06 -12.73 -5.42
N THR A 398 13.15 -12.80 -4.10
CA THR A 398 12.29 -13.67 -3.29
C THR A 398 10.80 -13.44 -3.61
N GLY A 399 10.10 -14.52 -3.96
CA GLY A 399 8.68 -14.52 -4.31
C GLY A 399 8.38 -13.93 -5.69
N LEU A 400 9.36 -13.92 -6.60
CA LEU A 400 9.26 -13.29 -7.93
C LEU A 400 8.02 -13.72 -8.71
N TRP A 401 7.63 -14.98 -8.57
CA TRP A 401 6.44 -15.54 -9.22
C TRP A 401 5.14 -14.79 -8.87
N LEU A 402 5.07 -14.12 -7.72
CA LEU A 402 3.93 -13.34 -7.21
C LEU A 402 4.04 -11.83 -7.43
N ARG A 403 5.11 -11.34 -8.06
CA ARG A 403 5.43 -9.91 -8.10
C ARG A 403 5.14 -9.24 -9.43
N GLY A 404 4.40 -9.90 -10.32
CA GLY A 404 3.95 -9.29 -11.55
C GLY A 404 2.88 -8.21 -11.31
N PRO A 405 2.76 -7.20 -12.18
CA PRO A 405 3.67 -6.86 -13.28
C PRO A 405 5.07 -6.40 -12.80
N TYR A 406 6.05 -6.41 -13.71
CA TYR A 406 7.47 -6.21 -13.41
C TYR A 406 7.95 -4.80 -13.77
N LEU A 407 9.13 -4.44 -13.24
CA LEU A 407 9.71 -3.08 -13.14
C LEU A 407 9.06 -2.22 -12.04
N HIS A 408 9.71 -1.10 -11.69
CA HIS A 408 9.28 -0.24 -10.58
C HIS A 408 7.88 0.37 -10.76
N ASN A 409 7.37 0.44 -11.99
CA ASN A 409 6.05 0.97 -12.34
C ASN A 409 5.09 -0.11 -12.87
N GLY A 410 5.51 -1.39 -12.81
CA GLY A 410 4.76 -2.54 -13.29
C GLY A 410 4.35 -2.44 -14.75
N SER A 411 5.23 -1.94 -15.60
CA SER A 411 4.97 -1.69 -17.02
C SER A 411 5.20 -2.92 -17.91
N VAL A 412 5.67 -4.04 -17.35
CA VAL A 412 5.91 -5.29 -18.07
C VAL A 412 5.08 -6.43 -17.48
N PRO A 413 4.13 -7.04 -18.23
CA PRO A 413 3.11 -7.89 -17.62
C PRO A 413 3.59 -9.25 -17.09
N THR A 414 4.64 -9.83 -17.69
CA THR A 414 5.09 -11.20 -17.38
C THR A 414 6.62 -11.30 -17.36
N LEU A 415 7.17 -12.30 -16.66
CA LEU A 415 8.63 -12.56 -16.68
C LEU A 415 9.11 -12.86 -18.10
N LYS A 416 8.29 -13.59 -18.88
CA LYS A 416 8.59 -13.84 -20.29
C LYS A 416 8.75 -12.52 -21.06
N ALA A 417 7.82 -11.58 -20.90
CA ALA A 417 7.90 -10.29 -21.58
C ALA A 417 9.09 -9.44 -21.09
N LEU A 418 9.51 -9.60 -19.82
CA LEU A 418 10.70 -8.90 -19.30
C LEU A 418 11.98 -9.32 -20.03
N LEU A 419 12.07 -10.59 -20.43
CA LEU A 419 13.16 -11.14 -21.23
C LEU A 419 13.06 -10.82 -22.73
N ASP A 420 11.95 -10.26 -23.20
CA ASP A 420 11.81 -9.76 -24.57
C ASP A 420 12.47 -8.37 -24.68
N ALA A 421 12.98 -8.04 -25.88
CA ALA A 421 13.54 -6.72 -26.13
C ALA A 421 12.45 -5.65 -25.91
N PRO A 422 12.77 -4.43 -25.43
CA PRO A 422 11.75 -3.43 -25.11
C PRO A 422 10.74 -3.14 -26.23
N ALA A 423 11.19 -3.19 -27.49
CA ALA A 423 10.33 -2.99 -28.67
C ALA A 423 9.28 -4.09 -28.88
N ASP A 424 9.52 -5.30 -28.34
CA ASP A 424 8.64 -6.46 -28.45
C ASP A 424 7.75 -6.65 -27.22
N ARG A 425 7.92 -5.82 -26.17
CA ARG A 425 7.09 -5.86 -24.97
C ARG A 425 5.68 -5.34 -25.28
N PRO A 426 4.62 -5.89 -24.64
CA PRO A 426 3.27 -5.38 -24.80
C PRO A 426 3.18 -3.89 -24.41
N SER A 427 2.64 -3.07 -25.31
CA SER A 427 2.40 -1.64 -25.04
C SER A 427 1.08 -1.39 -24.32
N VAL A 428 0.15 -2.35 -24.37
CA VAL A 428 -1.15 -2.30 -23.70
C VAL A 428 -1.47 -3.69 -23.13
N PHE A 429 -1.88 -3.73 -21.86
CA PHE A 429 -2.30 -4.95 -21.18
C PHE A 429 -3.26 -4.63 -20.02
N TRP A 430 -3.69 -5.64 -19.27
CA TRP A 430 -4.66 -5.47 -18.18
C TRP A 430 -4.09 -5.88 -16.81
N ARG A 431 -4.36 -5.07 -15.78
CA ARG A 431 -3.85 -5.22 -14.40
C ARG A 431 -4.96 -5.49 -13.38
N GLY A 432 -4.59 -6.03 -12.22
CA GLY A 432 -5.51 -6.32 -11.10
C GLY A 432 -5.98 -7.79 -10.99
N SER A 433 -5.39 -8.67 -11.80
CA SER A 433 -5.62 -10.12 -11.73
C SER A 433 -4.87 -10.74 -10.55
N ASP A 434 -5.48 -11.75 -9.92
CA ASP A 434 -4.85 -12.70 -8.99
C ASP A 434 -4.57 -14.05 -9.66
N LEU A 435 -5.00 -14.28 -10.91
CA LEU A 435 -4.78 -15.56 -11.58
C LEU A 435 -3.35 -15.64 -12.11
N ILE A 436 -2.61 -16.66 -11.69
CA ILE A 436 -1.22 -16.88 -12.14
C ILE A 436 -1.19 -17.24 -13.63
N ASP A 437 -0.22 -16.67 -14.35
CA ASP A 437 0.08 -17.01 -15.74
C ASP A 437 1.11 -18.15 -15.80
N PRO A 438 0.70 -19.42 -16.06
CA PRO A 438 1.64 -20.54 -16.14
C PRO A 438 2.64 -20.40 -17.28
N LEU A 439 2.29 -19.68 -18.35
CA LEU A 439 3.13 -19.52 -19.54
C LEU A 439 4.12 -18.38 -19.38
N GLY A 440 3.64 -17.21 -18.96
CA GLY A 440 4.42 -15.99 -18.86
C GLY A 440 5.19 -15.83 -17.54
N GLY A 441 4.69 -16.39 -16.43
CA GLY A 441 5.11 -16.02 -15.08
C GLY A 441 4.53 -14.67 -14.65
N GLY A 442 4.15 -14.54 -13.38
CA GLY A 442 3.34 -13.42 -12.87
C GLY A 442 1.84 -13.71 -12.99
N PHE A 443 1.04 -12.69 -13.30
CA PHE A 443 -0.42 -12.80 -13.40
C PHE A 443 -0.92 -12.67 -14.84
N VAL A 444 -2.05 -13.31 -15.14
CA VAL A 444 -2.69 -13.17 -16.45
C VAL A 444 -3.16 -11.73 -16.65
N SER A 445 -2.83 -11.16 -17.81
CA SER A 445 -2.93 -9.72 -18.09
C SER A 445 -3.84 -9.37 -19.29
N ARG A 446 -4.95 -10.10 -19.44
CA ARG A 446 -5.93 -9.96 -20.53
C ARG A 446 -7.30 -9.52 -20.00
N PRO A 447 -8.15 -8.83 -20.78
CA PRO A 447 -9.39 -8.23 -20.27
C PRO A 447 -10.48 -9.24 -19.87
N ASP A 448 -10.40 -10.47 -20.38
CA ASP A 448 -11.47 -11.47 -20.37
C ASP A 448 -11.32 -12.55 -19.28
N ILE A 449 -10.39 -12.35 -18.33
CA ILE A 449 -10.03 -13.35 -17.33
C ILE A 449 -11.02 -13.45 -16.18
N ASP A 450 -11.66 -12.34 -15.80
CA ASP A 450 -12.64 -12.32 -14.72
C ASP A 450 -13.85 -11.46 -15.12
N PRO A 451 -14.98 -12.09 -15.55
CA PRO A 451 -16.16 -11.34 -15.97
C PRO A 451 -16.86 -10.60 -14.82
N GLN A 452 -16.53 -10.93 -13.56
CA GLN A 452 -17.09 -10.27 -12.38
C GLN A 452 -16.20 -9.12 -11.88
N ARG A 453 -14.94 -9.05 -12.34
CA ARG A 453 -13.95 -8.08 -11.92
C ARG A 453 -13.22 -7.52 -13.15
N PRO A 454 -13.78 -6.49 -13.80
CA PRO A 454 -13.11 -5.87 -14.93
C PRO A 454 -11.73 -5.33 -14.50
N LEU A 455 -10.73 -5.68 -15.30
CA LEU A 455 -9.34 -5.32 -15.06
C LEU A 455 -9.02 -3.91 -15.57
N PHE A 456 -7.95 -3.33 -15.05
CA PHE A 456 -7.50 -1.99 -15.42
C PHE A 456 -6.64 -2.03 -16.69
N ARG A 457 -7.03 -1.30 -17.74
CA ARG A 457 -6.23 -1.17 -18.97
C ARG A 457 -5.01 -0.30 -18.68
N TYR A 458 -3.82 -0.88 -18.78
CA TYR A 458 -2.55 -0.18 -18.65
C TYR A 458 -1.99 0.16 -20.03
N ASP A 459 -1.58 1.42 -20.21
CA ASP A 459 -1.01 1.94 -21.45
C ASP A 459 0.40 2.48 -21.18
N THR A 460 1.40 1.91 -21.85
CA THR A 460 2.81 2.28 -21.64
C THR A 460 3.18 3.61 -22.29
N ALA A 461 2.28 4.19 -23.09
CA ALA A 461 2.46 5.52 -23.67
C ALA A 461 2.11 6.66 -22.71
N GLU A 462 1.42 6.36 -21.60
CA GLU A 462 1.14 7.37 -20.57
C GLU A 462 2.41 7.74 -19.79
N PRO A 463 2.57 9.02 -19.38
CA PRO A 463 3.69 9.44 -18.54
C PRO A 463 3.82 8.60 -17.26
N GLY A 464 5.04 8.14 -16.94
CA GLY A 464 5.29 7.28 -15.78
C GLY A 464 5.01 5.79 -16.00
N ASN A 465 4.49 5.41 -17.18
CA ASN A 465 4.16 4.03 -17.52
C ASN A 465 5.14 3.39 -18.52
N GLY A 466 6.28 4.03 -18.80
CA GLY A 466 7.25 3.52 -19.78
C GLY A 466 7.75 2.12 -19.43
N ASN A 467 7.76 1.22 -20.43
CA ASN A 467 8.19 -0.19 -20.33
C ASN A 467 9.60 -0.45 -20.88
N GLY A 468 10.40 0.61 -21.04
CA GLY A 468 11.78 0.56 -21.52
C GLY A 468 12.78 0.06 -20.47
N GLY A 469 14.04 -0.05 -20.89
CA GLY A 469 15.15 -0.37 -19.99
C GLY A 469 15.19 -1.81 -19.48
N HIS A 470 16.09 -2.04 -18.53
CA HIS A 470 16.41 -3.35 -17.95
C HIS A 470 16.69 -4.38 -19.07
N LEU A 471 17.80 -4.17 -19.78
CA LEU A 471 18.17 -4.96 -20.97
C LEU A 471 18.84 -6.31 -20.63
N PHE A 472 19.12 -6.57 -19.36
CA PHE A 472 19.74 -7.81 -18.89
C PHE A 472 18.90 -9.03 -19.29
N GLY A 473 19.54 -10.02 -19.92
CA GLY A 473 18.88 -11.23 -20.43
C GLY A 473 18.11 -11.07 -21.74
N THR A 474 17.96 -9.85 -22.27
CA THR A 474 17.14 -9.62 -23.50
C THR A 474 17.84 -10.06 -24.79
N GLU A 475 19.17 -10.20 -24.78
CA GLU A 475 19.97 -10.65 -25.93
C GLU A 475 20.26 -12.17 -25.92
N LEU A 476 19.81 -12.88 -24.88
CA LEU A 476 19.99 -14.33 -24.77
C LEU A 476 19.32 -15.07 -25.94
N SER A 477 19.86 -16.25 -26.26
CA SER A 477 19.24 -17.15 -27.23
C SER A 477 17.84 -17.58 -26.78
N ALA A 478 16.94 -17.92 -27.70
CA ALA A 478 15.59 -18.37 -27.32
C ALA A 478 15.59 -19.57 -26.34
N PRO A 479 16.45 -20.60 -26.49
CA PRO A 479 16.59 -21.65 -25.50
C PRO A 479 17.07 -21.16 -24.12
N ASP A 480 18.05 -20.25 -24.08
CA ASP A 480 18.56 -19.71 -22.82
C ASP A 480 17.51 -18.83 -22.11
N LYS A 481 16.73 -18.03 -22.86
CA LYS A 481 15.57 -17.30 -22.31
C LYS A 481 14.53 -18.23 -21.71
N ALA A 482 14.23 -19.34 -22.39
CA ALA A 482 13.28 -20.33 -21.89
C ALA A 482 13.78 -21.02 -20.61
N ALA A 483 15.07 -21.36 -20.56
CA ALA A 483 15.71 -21.92 -19.36
C ALA A 483 15.72 -20.92 -18.20
N LEU A 484 16.14 -19.67 -18.44
CA LEU A 484 16.12 -18.62 -17.44
C LEU A 484 14.69 -18.37 -16.93
N LEU A 485 13.70 -18.29 -17.81
CA LEU A 485 12.29 -18.17 -17.42
C LEU A 485 11.82 -19.33 -16.54
N ALA A 486 12.22 -20.57 -16.86
CA ALA A 486 11.89 -21.73 -16.05
C ALA A 486 12.44 -21.60 -14.62
N PHE A 487 13.68 -21.13 -14.47
CA PHE A 487 14.28 -20.86 -13.17
C PHE A 487 13.61 -19.70 -12.43
N LEU A 488 13.42 -18.55 -13.08
CA LEU A 488 12.83 -17.35 -12.47
C LEU A 488 11.41 -17.60 -11.94
N LYS A 489 10.64 -18.48 -12.59
CA LYS A 489 9.32 -18.90 -12.11
C LYS A 489 9.36 -19.67 -10.79
N THR A 490 10.48 -20.31 -10.46
CA THR A 490 10.63 -21.05 -9.19
C THR A 490 10.97 -20.15 -7.99
N LEU A 491 11.30 -18.87 -8.23
CA LEU A 491 11.71 -17.88 -7.23
C LEU A 491 10.52 -17.14 -6.60
#